data_AF-A0A512BP78-F1
#
_entry.id   AF-A0A512BP78-F1
#
_cell.length_a   1.000
_cell.length_b   1.000
_cell.length_c   1.000
_cell.angle_alpha   90.00
_cell.angle_beta   90.00
_cell.angle_gamma   90.00
#
_symmetry.space_group_name_H-M   'P 1'
#
loop_
_entity.id
_entity.type
_entity.pdbx_description
1 polymer ?
#
loop_
_entity_poly.entity_id
_entity_poly.type
_entity_poly.pdbx_seq_one_letter_code
_entity_poly.pdbx_strand_id
1 'polypeptide(L)'
;MTSSDDVQKTILRNKLLGRWAAEKLGLTGRDAEAYSDALARGTVDPGRSDVFSTIRKDFDAVGVAESDARILHVMTELMLKAGNLMPTARGDSTDAAAATLARNLMSQ
;
A
#
# COMPACT_ATOMS: atom_id res chain seq x y z
N MET A 1 13.49 0.03 13.05
CA MET A 1 12.34 -0.87 13.26
C MET A 1 11.16 -0.25 12.55
N THR A 2 10.68 -0.84 11.45
CA THR A 2 9.41 -0.46 10.84
C THR A 2 8.29 -0.70 11.86
N SER A 3 7.37 0.25 12.00
CA SER A 3 6.20 0.02 12.85
C SER A 3 5.37 -1.12 12.25
N SER A 4 4.67 -1.89 13.09
CA SER A 4 3.74 -2.92 12.61
C SER A 4 2.72 -2.33 11.61
N ASP A 5 2.36 -1.07 11.82
CA ASP A 5 1.47 -0.31 10.96
C ASP A 5 2.06 -0.03 9.57
N ASP A 6 3.37 0.22 9.48
CA ASP A 6 4.06 0.48 8.21
C ASP A 6 4.14 -0.78 7.36
N VAL A 7 4.37 -1.93 8.02
CA VAL A 7 4.35 -3.25 7.37
C VAL A 7 2.95 -3.53 6.83
N GLN A 8 1.92 -3.28 7.63
CA GLN A 8 0.53 -3.49 7.22
C GLN A 8 0.12 -2.58 6.05
N LYS A 9 0.49 -1.29 6.07
CA LYS A 9 0.29 -0.37 4.93
C LYS A 9 1.00 -0.87 3.67
N THR A 10 2.21 -1.38 3.81
CA THR A 10 2.98 -1.91 2.67
C THR A 10 2.32 -3.17 2.09
N ILE A 11 1.80 -4.07 2.94
CA ILE A 11 1.04 -5.25 2.52
C ILE A 11 -0.19 -4.82 1.72
N LEU A 12 -0.96 -3.84 2.22
CA LEU A 12 -2.14 -3.34 1.52
C LEU A 12 -1.77 -2.69 0.18
N ARG A 13 -0.72 -1.86 0.14
CA ARG A 13 -0.21 -1.26 -1.10
C ARG A 13 0.15 -2.35 -2.12
N ASN A 14 0.84 -3.41 -1.70
CA ASN A 14 1.23 -4.51 -2.59
C ASN A 14 0.02 -5.31 -3.07
N LYS A 15 -1.00 -5.51 -2.22
CA LYS A 15 -2.26 -6.12 -2.61
C LYS A 15 -2.97 -5.30 -3.69
N LEU A 16 -3.12 -3.99 -3.47
CA LEU A 16 -3.74 -3.08 -4.45
C LEU A 16 -2.96 -3.04 -5.77
N LEU A 17 -1.63 -3.03 -5.69
CA LEU A 17 -0.77 -3.01 -6.86
C LEU A 17 -0.88 -4.31 -7.65
N GLY A 18 -0.96 -5.45 -6.97
CA GLY A 18 -1.15 -6.73 -7.63
C GLY A 18 -2.50 -6.86 -8.35
N ARG A 19 -3.57 -6.26 -7.82
CA ARG A 19 -4.85 -6.17 -8.55
C ARG A 19 -4.73 -5.34 -9.82
N TRP A 20 -4.08 -4.18 -9.73
CA TRP A 20 -3.81 -3.33 -10.88
C TRP A 20 -2.97 -4.06 -11.94
N ALA A 21 -1.90 -4.74 -11.53
CA ALA A 21 -1.06 -5.50 -12.44
C ALA A 21 -1.80 -6.70 -13.06
N ALA A 22 -2.62 -7.40 -12.28
CA ALA A 22 -3.44 -8.51 -12.76
C ALA A 22 -4.40 -8.08 -13.88
N GLU A 23 -5.05 -6.92 -13.75
CA GLU A 23 -5.90 -6.35 -14.80
C GLU A 23 -5.12 -6.11 -16.10
N LYS A 24 -3.89 -5.59 -15.99
CA LYS A 24 -3.00 -5.34 -17.12
C LYS A 24 -2.50 -6.63 -17.78
N LEU A 25 -2.29 -7.66 -16.98
CA LEU A 25 -1.93 -9.01 -17.44
C LEU A 25 -3.13 -9.78 -18.04
N GLY A 26 -4.34 -9.21 -18.00
CA GLY A 26 -5.55 -9.89 -18.45
C GLY A 26 -6.01 -11.03 -17.53
N LEU A 27 -5.50 -11.08 -16.30
CA LEU A 27 -5.95 -12.03 -15.28
C LEU A 27 -7.32 -11.59 -14.74
N THR A 28 -8.20 -12.55 -14.48
CA THR A 28 -9.55 -12.27 -13.96
C THR A 28 -9.95 -13.25 -12.86
N GLY A 29 -10.98 -12.88 -12.10
CA GLY A 29 -11.56 -13.74 -11.07
C GLY A 29 -10.53 -14.24 -10.05
N ARG A 30 -10.40 -15.56 -9.92
CA ARG A 30 -9.52 -16.20 -8.93
C ARG A 30 -8.04 -15.98 -9.24
N ASP A 31 -7.65 -15.91 -10.51
CA ASP A 31 -6.24 -15.74 -10.88
C ASP A 31 -5.75 -14.33 -10.55
N ALA A 32 -6.60 -13.32 -10.76
CA ALA A 32 -6.30 -11.95 -10.36
C ALA A 32 -6.15 -11.81 -8.83
N GLU A 33 -7.05 -12.43 -8.05
CA GLU A 33 -6.96 -12.39 -6.58
C GLU A 33 -5.72 -13.15 -6.08
N ALA A 34 -5.42 -14.31 -6.67
CA ALA A 34 -4.24 -15.11 -6.31
C ALA A 34 -2.93 -14.34 -6.57
N TYR A 35 -2.83 -13.66 -7.72
CA TYR A 35 -1.69 -12.82 -8.07
C TYR A 35 -1.52 -11.66 -7.07
N SER A 36 -2.61 -10.94 -6.82
CA SER A 36 -2.69 -9.87 -5.81
C SER A 36 -2.22 -10.33 -4.43
N ASP A 37 -2.73 -11.47 -3.97
CA ASP A 37 -2.41 -12.00 -2.66
C ASP A 37 -0.98 -12.52 -2.57
N ALA A 38 -0.41 -13.05 -3.66
CA ALA A 38 0.97 -13.49 -3.70
C ALA A 38 1.93 -12.30 -3.46
N LEU A 39 1.69 -11.16 -4.13
CA LEU A 39 2.49 -9.95 -3.92
C LEU A 39 2.31 -9.37 -2.51
N ALA A 40 1.08 -9.40 -1.97
CA ALA A 40 0.81 -8.99 -0.60
C ALA A 40 1.59 -9.83 0.42
N ARG A 41 1.57 -11.17 0.26
CA ARG A 41 2.31 -12.11 1.12
C ARG A 41 3.82 -11.93 1.02
N GLY A 42 4.36 -11.64 -0.16
CA GLY A 42 5.80 -11.40 -0.36
C GLY A 42 6.35 -10.26 0.50
N THR A 43 5.50 -9.31 0.92
CA THR A 43 5.89 -8.15 1.73
C THR A 43 6.52 -8.51 3.08
N VAL A 44 6.18 -9.65 3.67
CA VAL A 44 6.72 -10.04 4.99
C VAL A 44 8.19 -10.48 4.92
N ASP A 45 8.69 -10.75 3.71
CA ASP A 45 10.09 -11.05 3.42
C ASP A 45 10.62 -10.06 2.35
N PRO A 46 10.77 -8.76 2.69
CA PRO A 46 11.09 -7.71 1.72
C PRO A 46 12.51 -7.83 1.16
N GLY A 47 13.41 -8.57 1.83
CA GLY A 47 14.75 -8.87 1.31
C GLY A 47 14.74 -9.90 0.18
N ARG A 48 13.65 -10.68 0.07
CA ARG A 48 13.50 -11.76 -0.92
C ARG A 48 12.46 -11.43 -2.00
N SER A 49 11.53 -10.53 -1.72
CA SER A 49 10.44 -10.15 -2.61
C SER A 49 10.61 -8.75 -3.16
N ASP A 50 11.10 -8.65 -4.39
CA ASP A 50 11.05 -7.42 -5.17
C ASP A 50 9.78 -7.37 -6.03
N VAL A 51 8.78 -6.63 -5.53
CA VAL A 51 7.47 -6.48 -6.16
C VAL A 51 7.55 -5.73 -7.49
N PHE A 52 8.42 -4.71 -7.58
CA PHE A 52 8.60 -3.97 -8.84
C PHE A 52 9.19 -4.88 -9.91
N SER A 53 10.29 -5.57 -9.60
CA SER A 53 10.93 -6.47 -10.55
C SER A 53 10.02 -7.64 -10.95
N THR A 54 9.16 -8.12 -10.05
CA THR A 54 8.17 -9.16 -10.37
C THR A 54 7.17 -8.67 -11.41
N ILE A 55 6.48 -7.56 -11.14
CA ILE A 55 5.50 -6.98 -12.07
C ILE A 55 6.15 -6.63 -13.41
N ARG A 56 7.36 -6.06 -13.37
CA ARG A 56 8.06 -5.68 -14.60
C ARG A 56 8.34 -6.88 -15.50
N LYS A 57 8.83 -7.98 -14.92
CA LYS A 57 9.07 -9.25 -15.64
C LYS A 57 7.78 -9.84 -16.20
N ASP A 58 6.70 -9.82 -15.41
CA ASP A 58 5.42 -10.35 -15.85
C ASP A 58 4.86 -9.53 -17.01
N PHE A 59 4.98 -8.21 -16.96
CA PHE A 59 4.59 -7.31 -18.06
C PHE A 59 5.42 -7.56 -19.32
N ASP A 60 6.74 -7.78 -19.19
CA ASP A 60 7.60 -8.14 -20.33
C ASP A 60 7.21 -9.48 -20.95
N ALA A 61 6.85 -10.47 -20.13
CA ALA A 61 6.50 -11.80 -20.60
C ALA A 61 5.26 -11.81 -21.52
N VAL A 62 4.33 -10.87 -21.33
CA VAL A 62 3.09 -10.77 -22.13
C VAL A 62 3.03 -9.50 -23.00
N GLY A 63 4.07 -8.67 -22.99
CA GLY A 63 4.15 -7.47 -23.83
C GLY A 63 3.27 -6.29 -23.38
N VAL A 64 3.01 -6.15 -22.08
CA VAL A 64 2.27 -5.00 -21.53
C VAL A 64 3.14 -3.73 -21.63
N ALA A 65 2.65 -2.73 -22.36
CA ALA A 65 3.36 -1.46 -22.61
C ALA A 65 3.22 -0.45 -21.45
N GLU A 66 3.58 -0.85 -20.23
CA GLU A 66 3.67 0.05 -19.06
C GLU A 66 5.13 0.35 -18.76
N SER A 67 5.49 1.62 -18.67
CA SER A 67 6.87 2.03 -18.39
C SER A 67 7.24 1.84 -16.92
N ASP A 68 8.54 1.66 -16.65
CA ASP A 68 9.07 1.57 -15.28
C ASP A 68 8.64 2.78 -14.43
N ALA A 69 8.72 3.99 -15.00
CA ALA A 69 8.29 5.21 -14.35
C ALA A 69 6.80 5.19 -14.00
N ARG A 70 5.95 4.59 -14.86
CA ARG A 70 4.53 4.45 -14.59
C ARG A 70 4.27 3.44 -13.47
N ILE A 71 4.95 2.30 -13.45
CA ILE A 71 4.84 1.31 -12.36
C ILE A 71 5.23 1.96 -11.03
N LEU A 72 6.36 2.68 -10.96
CA LEU A 72 6.82 3.37 -9.76
C LEU A 72 5.85 4.47 -9.29
N HIS A 73 5.27 5.21 -10.23
CA HIS A 73 4.25 6.20 -9.91
C HIS A 73 3.00 5.54 -9.31
N VAL A 74 2.51 4.44 -9.90
CA VAL A 74 1.37 3.68 -9.35
C VAL A 74 1.69 3.14 -7.95
N MET A 75 2.91 2.65 -7.70
CA MET A 75 3.34 2.23 -6.37
C MET A 75 3.22 3.36 -5.34
N THR A 76 3.59 4.59 -5.73
CA THR A 76 3.50 5.79 -4.88
C THR A 76 2.03 6.17 -4.61
N GLU A 77 1.21 6.24 -5.66
CA GLU A 77 -0.22 6.54 -5.56
C GLU A 77 -0.95 5.54 -4.65
N LEU A 78 -0.64 4.25 -4.81
CA LEU A 78 -1.25 3.20 -3.99
C LEU A 78 -0.74 3.20 -2.56
N MET A 79 0.47 3.70 -2.29
CA MET A 79 0.94 3.88 -0.92
C MET A 79 0.14 4.97 -0.20
N LEU A 80 -0.14 6.09 -0.87
CA LEU A 80 -1.01 7.15 -0.34
C LEU A 80 -2.43 6.62 -0.10
N LYS A 81 -2.98 5.88 -1.08
CA LYS A 81 -4.30 5.25 -0.95
C LYS A 81 -4.36 4.26 0.22
N ALA A 82 -3.33 3.44 0.39
CA ALA A 82 -3.25 2.50 1.52
C ALA A 82 -3.21 3.24 2.87
N GLY A 83 -2.47 4.36 2.95
CA GLY A 83 -2.45 5.22 4.15
C GLY A 83 -3.83 5.80 4.49
N ASN A 84 -4.59 6.24 3.48
CA ASN A 84 -5.95 6.76 3.67
C ASN A 84 -6.95 5.66 4.09
N LEU A 85 -6.80 4.45 3.55
CA LEU A 85 -7.63 3.28 3.90
C LEU A 85 -7.26 2.69 5.27
N MET A 86 -6.04 2.92 5.72
CA MET A 86 -5.54 2.48 7.02
C MET A 86 -5.00 3.68 7.82
N PRO A 87 -5.89 4.56 8.32
CA PRO A 87 -5.49 5.58 9.26
C PRO A 87 -4.90 4.89 10.48
N THR A 88 -3.62 5.13 10.73
CA THR A 88 -2.95 4.57 11.91
C THR A 88 -3.50 5.23 13.15
N ALA A 89 -4.07 4.41 14.04
CA ALA A 89 -4.79 4.87 15.23
C ALA A 89 -3.92 5.68 16.23
N ARG A 90 -2.62 5.87 15.96
CA ARG A 90 -1.68 6.54 16.87
C ARG A 90 -1.31 7.98 16.45
N GLY A 91 -2.00 8.56 15.46
CA GLY A 91 -1.55 9.76 14.76
C GLY A 91 -2.04 11.13 15.23
N ASP A 92 -3.14 11.27 16.00
CA ASP A 92 -3.67 12.59 16.40
C ASP A 92 -3.91 12.75 17.92
N SER A 93 -3.31 11.91 18.77
CA SER A 93 -3.46 12.05 20.23
C SER A 93 -2.61 13.16 20.87
N THR A 94 -1.97 14.03 20.10
CA THR A 94 -1.44 15.30 20.64
C THR A 94 -2.45 16.45 20.59
N ASP A 95 -3.60 16.31 19.93
CA ASP A 95 -4.60 17.40 19.85
C ASP A 95 -5.79 17.20 20.82
N ALA A 96 -6.07 15.96 21.23
CA ALA A 96 -7.13 15.67 22.21
C ALA A 96 -6.79 16.14 23.64
N ALA A 97 -5.50 16.29 23.98
CA ALA A 97 -5.07 16.83 25.26
C ALA A 97 -5.09 18.37 25.29
N ALA A 98 -4.96 19.05 24.13
CA ALA A 98 -5.05 20.50 24.04
C ALA A 98 -6.51 21.01 24.10
N ALA A 99 -7.44 20.29 23.47
CA ALA A 99 -8.86 20.68 23.46
C ALA A 99 -9.56 20.57 24.83
N THR A 100 -9.05 19.72 25.73
CA THR A 100 -9.67 19.52 27.06
C THR A 100 -9.22 20.57 28.08
N LEU A 101 -8.03 21.18 27.90
CA LEU A 101 -7.51 22.19 28.83
C LEU A 101 -8.05 23.61 28.55
N ALA A 102 -8.52 23.88 27.33
CA ALA A 102 -9.08 25.19 26.96
C ALA A 102 -10.51 25.44 27.48
N ARG A 103 -11.21 24.42 28.00
CA ARG A 103 -12.59 24.56 28.49
C ARG A 103 -12.70 25.12 29.92
N ASN A 104 -11.60 25.16 30.68
CA ASN A 104 -11.61 25.59 32.09
C ASN A 104 -10.97 26.96 32.36
N LEU A 105 -10.47 27.67 31.34
CA LEU A 105 -9.79 28.97 31.53
C LEU A 105 -10.59 30.20 31.06
N MET A 106 -11.83 30.02 30.58
CA MET A 106 -12.74 31.12 30.17
C MET A 106 -14.01 31.19 31.03
N SER A 107 -13.91 30.83 32.30
CA SER A 107 -14.96 31.08 33.30
C SER A 107 -14.32 31.34 34.66
N GLN A 108 -13.71 32.52 34.80
CA GLN A 108 -13.61 33.30 36.04
C GLN A 108 -13.58 34.78 35.65
#